data_AF-A0A953Z4Q8-F1
#
_entry.id   AF-A0A953Z4Q8-F1
#
_cell.length_a   1.000
_cell.length_b   1.000
_cell.length_c   1.000
_cell.angle_alpha   90.00
_cell.angle_beta   90.00
_cell.angle_gamma   90.00
#
_symmetry.space_group_name_H-M   'P 1'
#
loop_
_entity.id
_entity.type
_entity.pdbx_description
1 polymer ?
#
loop_
_entity_poly.entity_id
_entity_poly.type
_entity_poly.pdbx_seq_one_letter_code
_entity_poly.pdbx_strand_id
1 'polypeptide(L)'
;MNRYLHVGLVLLATSLVPSFVFAQESELDIEQQRLIKQRDEKLAKAFLKNGDWITDYDAAKKRATESGKLIFGYFTRSYAP
;
A
#
# COMPACT_ATOMS: atom_id res chain seq x y z
N MET A 1 -34.03 -56.67 2.17
CA MET A 1 -33.03 -57.39 2.99
C MET A 1 -31.66 -57.24 2.33
N ASN A 2 -30.63 -57.06 3.17
CA ASN A 2 -29.17 -56.96 2.90
C ASN A 2 -28.66 -55.58 2.45
N ARG A 3 -28.04 -54.75 3.32
CA ARG A 3 -26.78 -54.88 4.12
C ARG A 3 -25.58 -54.29 3.35
N TYR A 4 -25.22 -53.04 3.66
CA TYR A 4 -23.82 -52.60 3.72
C TYR A 4 -23.65 -51.60 4.87
N LEU A 5 -22.96 -52.07 5.90
CA LEU A 5 -22.42 -51.34 7.04
C LEU A 5 -20.90 -51.30 6.83
N HIS A 6 -20.23 -50.23 7.26
CA HIS A 6 -18.77 -49.95 7.16
C HIS A 6 -18.36 -49.50 5.75
N VAL A 7 -17.77 -48.33 5.54
CA VAL A 7 -16.44 -47.86 5.97
C VAL A 7 -16.53 -46.33 6.01
N GLY A 8 -16.32 -45.65 7.13
CA GLY A 8 -14.99 -45.35 7.63
C GLY A 8 -14.74 -43.84 7.50
N LEU A 9 -14.81 -43.16 8.65
CA LEU A 9 -13.83 -42.16 9.07
C LEU A 9 -13.08 -41.43 7.94
N VAL A 10 -13.66 -40.38 7.36
CA VAL A 10 -12.85 -39.36 6.67
C VAL A 10 -12.32 -38.41 7.74
N LEU A 11 -11.19 -38.83 8.29
CA LEU A 11 -10.23 -37.99 9.00
C LEU A 11 -9.92 -36.73 8.19
N LEU A 12 -10.10 -35.58 8.84
CA LEU A 12 -9.03 -34.62 9.11
C LEU A 12 -8.08 -34.29 7.94
N ALA A 13 -8.36 -33.20 7.21
CA ALA A 13 -7.37 -32.54 6.37
C ALA A 13 -7.63 -31.02 6.27
N THR A 14 -7.56 -30.30 7.40
CA THR A 14 -7.53 -28.82 7.43
C THR A 14 -6.30 -28.32 8.17
N SER A 15 -5.10 -28.76 7.78
CA SER A 15 -3.87 -28.14 8.28
C SER A 15 -2.73 -28.31 7.27
N LEU A 16 -2.62 -27.42 6.29
CA LEU A 16 -1.35 -27.18 5.59
C LEU A 16 -1.41 -25.98 4.64
N VAL A 17 -1.67 -24.77 5.15
CA VAL A 17 -1.21 -23.57 4.42
C VAL A 17 -0.84 -22.38 5.34
N PRO A 18 0.06 -22.50 6.34
CA PRO A 18 0.59 -21.30 7.00
C PRO A 18 1.60 -20.55 6.11
N SER A 19 2.30 -21.22 5.19
CA SER A 19 3.46 -20.61 4.49
C SER A 19 3.11 -19.57 3.42
N PHE A 20 1.91 -19.59 2.84
CA PHE A 20 1.53 -18.65 1.78
C PHE A 20 1.15 -17.26 2.30
N VAL A 21 0.55 -17.19 3.50
CA VAL A 21 0.07 -15.92 4.08
C VAL A 21 1.25 -15.06 4.55
N PHE A 22 2.25 -15.65 5.19
CA PHE A 22 3.44 -14.91 5.65
C PHE A 22 4.33 -14.40 4.51
N ALA A 23 4.42 -15.12 3.39
CA ALA A 23 5.19 -14.69 2.23
C ALA A 23 4.54 -13.47 1.53
N GLN A 24 3.21 -13.42 1.50
CA GLN A 24 2.49 -12.28 0.92
C GLN A 24 2.60 -11.02 1.79
N GLU A 25 2.55 -11.17 3.12
CA GLU A 25 2.68 -10.05 4.06
C GLU A 25 4.08 -9.41 4.01
N SER A 26 5.13 -10.23 3.86
CA SER A 26 6.51 -9.74 3.77
C SER A 26 6.81 -9.02 2.45
N GLU A 27 6.28 -9.50 1.31
CA GLU A 27 6.43 -8.81 0.02
C GLU A 27 5.71 -7.45 0.00
N LEU A 28 4.53 -7.36 0.60
CA LEU A 28 3.79 -6.10 0.73
C LEU A 28 4.56 -5.08 1.57
N ASP A 29 5.18 -5.49 2.69
CA ASP A 29 6.00 -4.61 3.51
C ASP A 29 7.24 -4.11 2.74
N ILE A 30 7.96 -5.01 2.04
CA ILE A 30 9.12 -4.64 1.22
C ILE A 30 8.74 -3.62 0.14
N GLU A 31 7.61 -3.84 -0.54
CA GLU A 31 7.11 -2.93 -1.58
C GLU A 31 6.70 -1.57 -0.98
N GLN A 32 6.03 -1.55 0.17
CA GLN A 32 5.72 -0.29 0.87
C GLN A 32 6.98 0.49 1.24
N GLN A 33 7.99 -0.17 1.80
CA GLN A 33 9.27 0.45 2.12
C GLN A 33 9.96 1.01 0.87
N ARG A 34 9.90 0.29 -0.26
CA ARG A 34 10.42 0.76 -1.54
C ARG A 34 9.72 2.02 -2.01
N LEU A 35 8.39 2.08 -1.92
CA LEU A 35 7.60 3.24 -2.31
C LEU A 35 7.87 4.45 -1.41
N ILE A 36 8.02 4.23 -0.10
CA ILE A 36 8.41 5.26 0.88
C ILE A 36 9.77 5.84 0.50
N LYS A 37 10.76 4.99 0.23
CA LYS A 37 12.10 5.43 -0.20
C LYS A 37 12.04 6.25 -1.48
N GLN A 38 11.30 5.80 -2.49
CA GLN A 38 11.16 6.54 -3.75
C GLN A 38 10.48 7.90 -3.56
N ARG A 39 9.46 7.98 -2.68
CA ARG A 39 8.82 9.25 -2.32
C ARG A 39 9.87 10.20 -1.72
N ASP A 40 10.65 9.74 -0.76
CA ASP A 40 11.61 10.57 -0.05
C ASP A 40 12.72 11.07 -0.98
N GLU A 41 13.22 10.22 -1.88
CA GLU A 41 14.17 10.58 -2.93
C GLU A 41 13.59 11.64 -3.89
N LYS A 42 12.31 11.55 -4.24
CA LYS A 42 11.64 12.55 -5.10
C LYS A 42 11.51 13.89 -4.38
N LEU A 43 11.08 13.88 -3.12
CA LEU A 43 10.93 15.08 -2.30
C LEU A 43 12.27 15.81 -2.09
N ALA A 44 13.38 15.09 -2.09
CA ALA A 44 14.73 15.66 -1.98
C ALA A 44 15.24 16.37 -3.25
N LYS A 45 14.56 16.24 -4.40
CA LYS A 45 15.02 16.79 -5.68
C LYS A 45 15.02 18.31 -5.69
N ALA A 46 16.02 18.89 -6.36
CA ALA A 46 16.25 20.34 -6.36
C ALA A 46 15.05 21.17 -6.88
N PHE A 47 14.25 20.65 -7.82
CA PHE A 47 13.09 21.38 -8.34
C PHE A 47 12.00 21.64 -7.30
N LEU A 48 11.92 20.83 -6.23
CA LEU A 48 11.00 21.04 -5.12
C LEU A 48 11.56 22.00 -4.05
N LYS A 49 12.87 22.29 -4.08
CA LYS A 49 13.51 23.20 -3.11
C LYS A 49 13.24 24.67 -3.39
N ASN A 50 12.86 25.00 -4.62
CA ASN A 50 12.70 26.38 -5.08
C ASN A 50 11.27 26.93 -4.94
N GLY A 51 10.42 26.29 -4.12
CA GLY A 51 9.09 26.78 -3.79
C GLY A 51 8.65 26.23 -2.43
N ASP A 52 7.90 27.02 -1.66
CA ASP A 52 7.31 26.60 -0.39
C ASP A 52 6.13 25.64 -0.62
N TRP A 53 6.42 24.49 -1.23
CA TRP A 53 5.42 23.47 -1.57
C TRP A 53 4.82 22.86 -0.30
N ILE A 54 3.49 22.77 -0.27
CA ILE A 54 2.76 22.06 0.78
C ILE A 54 2.48 20.66 0.27
N THR A 55 3.01 19.64 0.96
CA THR A 55 2.86 18.23 0.58
C THR A 55 1.68 17.53 1.24
N ASP A 56 0.97 18.24 2.13
CA ASP A 56 -0.25 17.78 2.79
C ASP A 56 -1.48 18.47 2.22
N TYR A 57 -2.46 17.68 1.79
CA TYR A 57 -3.64 18.21 1.11
C TYR A 57 -4.52 19.06 2.03
N ASP A 58 -4.71 18.65 3.29
CA ASP A 58 -5.56 19.39 4.23
C ASP A 58 -4.93 20.73 4.62
N ALA A 59 -3.60 20.76 4.80
CA ALA A 59 -2.85 21.99 5.00
C ALA A 59 -2.92 22.91 3.78
N ALA A 60 -2.81 22.37 2.56
CA ALA A 60 -2.93 23.15 1.33
C ALA A 60 -4.34 23.75 1.18
N LYS A 61 -5.38 22.96 1.50
CA LYS A 61 -6.77 23.39 1.49
C LYS A 61 -7.03 24.49 2.52
N LYS A 62 -6.52 24.35 3.75
CA LYS A 62 -6.63 25.39 4.78
C LYS A 62 -6.02 26.70 4.31
N ARG A 63 -4.77 26.67 3.80
CA ARG A 63 -4.08 27.87 3.30
C ARG A 63 -4.78 28.51 2.11
N ALA A 64 -5.34 27.71 1.20
CA ALA A 64 -6.12 28.18 0.06
C ALA A 64 -7.37 28.95 0.52
N THR A 65 -8.13 28.40 1.48
CA THR A 65 -9.30 29.06 2.08
C THR A 65 -8.93 30.36 2.77
N GLU A 66 -7.87 30.37 3.58
CA GLU A 66 -7.40 31.57 4.30
C GLU A 66 -6.91 32.68 3.37
N SER A 67 -6.28 32.31 2.26
CA SER A 67 -5.70 33.27 1.30
C SER A 67 -6.64 33.65 0.14
N GLY A 68 -7.78 32.97 0.00
CA GLY A 68 -8.68 33.14 -1.14
C GLY A 68 -8.08 32.72 -2.49
N LYS A 69 -7.05 31.85 -2.48
CA LYS A 69 -6.32 31.42 -3.68
C LYS A 69 -6.67 29.98 -4.06
N LEU A 70 -6.52 29.66 -5.34
CA LEU A 70 -6.69 28.29 -5.84
C LEU A 70 -5.48 27.42 -5.48
N ILE A 71 -5.72 26.12 -5.35
CA ILE A 71 -4.66 25.12 -5.20
C ILE A 71 -4.12 24.75 -6.58
N PHE A 72 -2.81 24.93 -6.78
CA PHE A 72 -2.08 24.33 -7.89
C PHE A 72 -1.44 23.02 -7.41
N GLY A 73 -1.99 21.88 -7.85
CA GLY A 73 -1.48 20.56 -7.50
C GLY A 73 -0.59 19.99 -8.61
N TYR A 74 0.59 19.49 -8.24
CA TYR A 74 1.47 18.76 -9.15
C TYR A 74 1.67 17.32 -8.66
N PHE A 75 1.18 16.37 -9.44
CA PHE A 75 1.24 14.95 -9.10
C PHE A 75 2.36 14.26 -9.89
N THR A 76 3.19 13.50 -9.19
CA THR A 76 4.24 12.69 -9.81
C THR A 76 4.02 11.22 -9.51
N ARG A 77 4.25 10.37 -10.51
CA ARG A 77 4.24 8.91 -10.38
C ARG A 77 5.67 8.38 -10.26
N SER A 78 5.92 7.53 -9.27
CA SER A 78 7.23 6.90 -9.04
C SER A 78 7.39 5.54 -9.71
N TYR A 79 6.29 4.95 -10.19
CA TYR A 79 6.22 3.65 -10.87
C TYR A 79 5.87 3.81 -12.36
N ALA A 80 6.52 4.73 -13.07
CA ALA A 80 6.51 4.68 -14.53
C ALA A 80 7.72 3.82 -14.96
N PRO A 81 7.52 2.72 -15.73
CA PRO A 81 8.64 1.95 -16.28
C PRO A 81 9.57 2.80 -17.14
#